data_AF-A0A522DW66-F1
#
_entry.id   AF-A0A522DW66-F1
#
_cell.length_a   1.000
_cell.length_b   1.000
_cell.length_c   1.000
_cell.angle_alpha   90.00
_cell.angle_beta   90.00
_cell.angle_gamma   90.00
#
_symmetry.space_group_name_H-M   'P 1'
#
loop_
_entity.id
_entity.type
_entity.pdbx_description
1 polymer ?
#
loop_
_entity_poly.entity_id
_entity_poly.type
_entity_poly.pdbx_seq_one_letter_code
_entity_poly.pdbx_strand_id
1 'polypeptide(L)'
;MTYLELLNRICDDGIAEVTVAYADPKDHHKRDGAIDGFTACRGRPIDELLALWTDAHARIARLRDNGDTREETMKTYWRERYRELQIEWVLNVLSVGLPTLLLSHLPTARAALQYAKITGDVGAADHGVDDIQGRP
;
A
#
# COMPACT_ATOMS: atom_id res chain seq x y z
N MET A 1 -11.64 1.16 14.55
CA MET A 1 -10.46 0.44 14.02
C MET A 1 -9.21 1.11 14.56
N THR A 2 -8.30 0.35 15.15
CA THR A 2 -6.99 0.84 15.62
C THR A 2 -5.98 0.91 14.47
N TYR A 3 -4.85 1.58 14.68
CA TYR A 3 -3.74 1.61 13.71
C TYR A 3 -3.27 0.20 13.30
N LEU A 4 -3.05 -0.68 14.28
CA LEU A 4 -2.55 -2.03 14.01
C LEU A 4 -3.59 -2.88 13.27
N GLU A 5 -4.88 -2.73 13.59
CA GLU A 5 -5.96 -3.40 12.86
C GLU A 5 -6.02 -2.94 11.41
N LEU A 6 -5.95 -1.62 11.17
CA LEU A 6 -5.94 -1.04 9.82
C LEU A 6 -4.72 -1.54 9.03
N LEU A 7 -3.52 -1.42 9.59
CA LEU A 7 -2.28 -1.85 8.95
C LEU A 7 -2.32 -3.33 8.59
N ASN A 8 -2.71 -4.19 9.54
CA ASN A 8 -2.80 -5.62 9.30
C ASN A 8 -3.84 -5.92 8.22
N ARG A 9 -4.98 -5.21 8.21
CA ARG A 9 -6.01 -5.40 7.19
C ARG A 9 -5.55 -4.98 5.80
N ILE A 10 -4.83 -3.85 5.68
CA ILE A 10 -4.22 -3.42 4.41
C ILE A 10 -3.27 -4.52 3.88
N CYS A 11 -2.41 -5.05 4.75
CA CYS A 11 -1.46 -6.09 4.37
C CYS A 11 -2.15 -7.40 3.98
N ASP A 12 -3.17 -7.83 4.73
CA ASP A 12 -3.89 -9.08 4.46
C ASP A 12 -4.67 -9.01 3.14
N ASP A 13 -5.41 -7.92 2.92
CA ASP A 13 -6.13 -7.69 1.66
C ASP A 13 -5.15 -7.62 0.48
N GLY A 14 -4.01 -6.95 0.66
CA GLY A 14 -2.96 -6.85 -0.35
C GLY A 14 -2.32 -8.19 -0.70
N ILE A 15 -1.98 -9.00 0.30
CA ILE A 15 -1.42 -10.36 0.10
C ILE A 15 -2.42 -11.24 -0.66
N ALA A 16 -3.70 -11.17 -0.30
CA ALA A 16 -4.75 -11.92 -1.00
C ALA A 16 -4.85 -11.49 -2.47
N GLU A 17 -4.86 -10.19 -2.75
CA GLU A 17 -4.92 -9.65 -4.11
C GLU A 17 -3.74 -10.11 -4.97
N VAL A 18 -2.50 -9.96 -4.48
CA VAL A 18 -1.30 -10.30 -5.26
C VAL A 18 -1.12 -11.80 -5.46
N THR A 19 -1.64 -12.62 -4.54
CA THR A 19 -1.65 -14.08 -4.69
C THR A 19 -2.50 -14.52 -5.88
N VAL A 20 -3.62 -13.83 -6.12
CA VAL A 20 -4.50 -14.09 -7.28
C VAL A 20 -3.96 -13.44 -8.55
N ALA A 21 -3.52 -12.18 -8.47
CA ALA A 21 -3.07 -11.42 -9.64
C ALA A 21 -1.82 -12.00 -10.31
N TYR A 22 -0.92 -12.61 -9.53
CA TYR A 22 0.34 -13.19 -10.01
C TYR A 22 0.38 -14.71 -9.82
N ALA A 23 -0.68 -15.40 -10.24
CA ALA A 23 -0.79 -16.86 -10.13
C ALA A 23 0.13 -17.61 -11.13
N ASP A 24 0.52 -16.99 -12.25
CA ASP A 24 1.41 -17.61 -13.25
C ASP A 24 2.83 -17.84 -12.67
N PRO A 25 3.41 -19.04 -12.79
CA PRO A 25 4.80 -19.33 -12.44
C PRO A 25 5.83 -18.33 -12.95
N LYS A 26 5.63 -17.75 -14.14
CA LYS A 26 6.53 -16.74 -14.72
C LYS A 26 6.58 -15.45 -13.90
N ASP A 27 5.50 -15.14 -13.18
CA ASP A 27 5.36 -13.93 -12.36
C ASP A 27 5.63 -14.18 -10.86
N HIS A 28 6.02 -15.39 -10.47
CA HIS A 28 6.28 -15.71 -9.05
C HIS A 28 7.29 -14.76 -8.39
N HIS A 29 8.30 -14.29 -9.11
CA HIS A 29 9.26 -13.30 -8.59
C HIS A 29 8.58 -11.97 -8.19
N LYS A 30 7.56 -11.53 -8.93
CA LYS A 30 6.76 -10.33 -8.60
C LYS A 30 5.85 -10.62 -7.41
N ARG A 31 5.19 -11.78 -7.41
CA ARG A 31 4.33 -12.22 -6.30
C ARG A 31 5.11 -12.28 -4.99
N ASP A 32 6.24 -12.96 -4.99
CA ASP A 32 7.09 -13.14 -3.82
C ASP A 32 7.58 -11.79 -3.30
N GLY A 33 8.02 -10.91 -4.21
CA GLY A 33 8.38 -9.53 -3.86
C GLY A 33 7.23 -8.77 -3.20
N ALA A 34 6.03 -8.88 -3.77
CA ALA A 34 4.85 -8.20 -3.24
C ALA A 34 4.44 -8.72 -1.85
N ILE A 35 4.42 -10.04 -1.67
CA ILE A 35 4.14 -10.68 -0.38
C ILE A 35 5.20 -10.29 0.65
N ASP A 36 6.49 -10.27 0.27
CA ASP A 36 7.59 -9.84 1.14
C ASP A 36 7.38 -8.39 1.60
N GLY A 37 6.93 -7.50 0.72
CA GLY A 37 6.64 -6.10 1.04
C GLY A 37 5.54 -5.94 2.08
N PHE A 38 4.36 -6.54 1.84
CA PHE A 38 3.25 -6.50 2.81
C PHE A 38 3.61 -7.17 4.15
N THR A 39 4.29 -8.32 4.09
CA THR A 39 4.72 -9.05 5.28
C THR A 39 5.70 -8.21 6.10
N ALA A 40 6.62 -7.51 5.43
CA ALA A 40 7.57 -6.63 6.10
C ALA A 40 6.90 -5.44 6.79
N CYS A 41 5.75 -4.95 6.30
CA CYS A 41 5.02 -3.86 6.95
C CYS A 41 4.23 -4.30 8.20
N ARG A 42 3.87 -5.58 8.32
CA ARG A 42 2.94 -6.06 9.35
C ARG A 42 3.43 -5.73 10.77
N GLY A 43 2.56 -5.13 11.58
CA GLY A 43 2.82 -4.81 12.99
C GLY A 43 3.87 -3.74 13.24
N ARG A 44 4.39 -3.06 12.21
CA ARG A 44 5.41 -2.02 12.38
C ARG A 44 4.82 -0.66 12.73
N PRO A 45 5.50 0.15 13.54
CA PRO A 45 5.17 1.56 13.71
C PRO A 45 5.53 2.37 12.44
N ILE A 46 4.98 3.59 12.34
CA ILE A 46 5.06 4.43 11.13
C ILE A 46 6.50 4.79 10.75
N ASP A 47 7.34 5.12 11.72
CA ASP A 47 8.75 5.47 11.52
C ASP A 47 9.55 4.29 10.94
N GLU A 48 9.29 3.07 11.41
CA GLU A 48 9.89 1.86 10.84
C GLU A 48 9.39 1.59 9.41
N LEU A 49 8.13 1.91 9.09
CA LEU A 49 7.62 1.79 7.72
C LEU A 49 8.31 2.76 6.76
N LEU A 50 8.56 4.00 7.19
CA LEU A 50 9.29 5.00 6.42
C LEU A 50 10.75 4.60 6.20
N ALA A 51 11.42 4.08 7.23
CA ALA A 51 12.77 3.55 7.12
C ALA A 51 12.81 2.37 6.13
N LEU A 52 11.85 1.45 6.24
CA LEU A 52 11.73 0.30 5.35
C LEU A 52 11.55 0.72 3.88
N TRP A 53 10.71 1.73 3.62
CA TRP A 53 10.53 2.26 2.27
C TRP A 53 11.81 2.92 1.74
N THR A 54 12.47 3.73 2.57
CA THR A 54 13.71 4.42 2.20
C THR A 54 14.81 3.43 1.81
N ASP A 55 14.99 2.38 2.60
CA ASP A 55 15.97 1.33 2.33
C ASP A 55 15.64 0.54 1.05
N ALA A 56 14.37 0.19 0.85
CA ALA A 56 13.90 -0.50 -0.35
C ALA A 56 14.11 0.37 -1.60
N HIS A 57 13.75 1.66 -1.54
CA HIS A 57 13.92 2.61 -2.63
C HIS A 57 15.41 2.77 -3.00
N ALA A 58 16.28 2.93 -2.01
CA ALA A 58 17.73 3.02 -2.23
C ALA A 58 18.30 1.73 -2.84
N ARG A 59 17.80 0.56 -2.45
CA ARG A 59 18.20 -0.73 -3.04
C ARG A 59 17.81 -0.81 -4.51
N ILE A 60 16.61 -0.36 -4.87
CA ILE A 60 16.16 -0.34 -6.28
C ILE A 60 16.97 0.61 -7.13
N ALA A 61 17.31 1.79 -6.61
CA ALA A 61 18.19 2.72 -7.30
C ALA A 61 19.53 2.03 -7.65
N ARG A 62 20.17 1.36 -6.68
CA ARG A 62 21.42 0.62 -6.91
C ARG A 62 21.29 -0.50 -7.94
N LEU A 63 20.21 -1.30 -7.87
CA LEU A 63 19.99 -2.39 -8.83
C LEU A 63 19.77 -1.88 -10.25
N ARG A 64 19.06 -0.75 -10.40
CA ARG A 64 18.86 -0.09 -11.69
C ARG A 64 20.18 0.42 -12.27
N ASP A 65 20.99 1.07 -11.45
CA ASP A 65 22.24 1.72 -11.89
C ASP A 65 23.32 0.69 -12.28
N ASN A 66 23.26 -0.53 -11.75
CA ASN A 66 24.15 -1.62 -12.14
C ASN A 66 23.95 -2.08 -13.60
N GLY A 67 22.82 -1.74 -14.25
CA GLY A 67 22.61 -1.93 -15.70
C GLY A 67 22.64 -3.37 -16.21
N ASP A 68 22.67 -4.37 -15.33
CA ASP A 68 22.79 -5.78 -15.70
C ASP A 68 21.43 -6.34 -16.16
N THR A 69 21.37 -6.71 -17.43
CA THR A 69 20.15 -7.17 -18.11
C THR A 69 20.01 -8.69 -18.12
N ARG A 70 20.91 -9.43 -17.47
CA ARG A 70 20.79 -10.89 -17.32
C ARG A 70 19.47 -11.23 -16.65
N GLU A 71 18.83 -12.32 -17.10
CA GLU A 71 17.49 -12.72 -16.67
C GLU A 71 17.38 -12.85 -15.13
N GLU A 72 18.39 -13.45 -14.49
CA GLU A 72 18.44 -13.60 -13.03
C GLU A 72 18.50 -12.25 -12.30
N THR A 73 19.29 -11.32 -12.83
CA THR A 73 19.39 -9.95 -12.30
C THR A 73 18.09 -9.19 -12.49
N MET A 74 17.43 -9.36 -13.64
CA MET A 74 16.11 -8.77 -13.91
C MET A 74 15.03 -9.34 -13.00
N LYS A 75 15.01 -10.66 -12.75
CA LYS A 75 14.10 -11.28 -11.78
C LYS A 75 14.32 -10.71 -10.37
N THR A 76 15.58 -10.52 -9.98
CA THR A 76 15.94 -9.92 -8.69
C THR A 76 15.48 -8.47 -8.59
N TYR A 77 15.76 -7.66 -9.61
CA TYR A 77 15.27 -6.28 -9.72
C TYR A 77 13.76 -6.21 -9.56
N TRP A 78 13.01 -7.02 -10.34
CA TRP A 78 11.55 -6.99 -10.29
C TRP A 78 11.00 -7.49 -8.96
N ARG A 79 11.60 -8.51 -8.34
CA ARG A 79 11.22 -8.94 -6.99
C ARG A 79 11.34 -7.79 -5.99
N GLU A 80 12.50 -7.15 -5.94
CA GLU A 80 12.74 -6.04 -5.02
C GLU A 80 11.84 -4.85 -5.35
N ARG A 81 11.56 -4.58 -6.64
CA ARG A 81 10.72 -3.45 -7.05
C ARG A 81 9.30 -3.66 -6.61
N TYR A 82 8.79 -4.88 -6.75
CA TYR A 82 7.46 -5.23 -6.25
C TYR A 82 7.38 -5.13 -4.73
N ARG A 83 8.44 -5.51 -4.00
CA ARG A 83 8.53 -5.30 -2.55
C ARG A 83 8.40 -3.83 -2.17
N GLU A 84 9.21 -2.95 -2.78
CA GLU A 84 9.15 -1.51 -2.56
C GLU A 84 7.75 -0.94 -2.84
N LEU A 85 7.16 -1.32 -3.98
CA LEU A 85 5.83 -0.85 -4.40
C LEU A 85 4.73 -1.20 -3.39
N GLN A 86 4.79 -2.37 -2.74
CA GLN A 86 3.77 -2.70 -1.72
C GLN A 86 3.99 -1.93 -0.43
N ILE A 87 5.23 -1.67 -0.04
CA ILE A 87 5.52 -0.81 1.12
C ILE A 87 5.00 0.61 0.86
N GLU A 88 5.27 1.15 -0.34
CA GLU A 88 4.74 2.44 -0.78
C GLU A 88 3.21 2.45 -0.78
N TRP A 89 2.57 1.37 -1.24
CA TRP A 89 1.12 1.23 -1.21
C TRP A 89 0.55 1.25 0.21
N VAL A 90 1.19 0.58 1.18
CA VAL A 90 0.78 0.64 2.59
C VAL A 90 0.86 2.08 3.12
N LEU A 91 1.97 2.78 2.87
CA LEU A 91 2.15 4.18 3.26
C LEU A 91 1.09 5.09 2.60
N ASN A 92 0.71 4.80 1.35
CA ASN A 92 -0.33 5.51 0.60
C ASN A 92 -1.69 5.41 1.27
N VAL A 93 -2.12 4.18 1.62
CA VAL A 93 -3.42 3.96 2.27
C VAL A 93 -3.43 4.53 3.68
N LEU A 94 -2.35 4.37 4.45
CA LEU A 94 -2.26 4.96 5.80
C LEU A 94 -2.33 6.48 5.77
N SER A 95 -1.70 7.13 4.77
CA SER A 95 -1.70 8.60 4.63
C SER A 95 -3.10 9.20 4.48
N VAL A 96 -4.11 8.42 4.08
CA VAL A 96 -5.50 8.89 4.00
C VAL A 96 -6.08 9.19 5.39
N GLY A 97 -5.73 8.37 6.39
CA GLY A 97 -6.25 8.47 7.75
C GLY A 97 -5.40 9.31 8.71
N LEU A 98 -4.33 9.92 8.23
CA LEU A 98 -3.37 10.67 9.04
C LEU A 98 -3.45 12.18 8.76
N PRO A 99 -3.18 13.04 9.76
CA PRO A 99 -3.16 14.49 9.58
C PRO A 99 -1.95 14.97 8.77
N THR A 100 -0.97 14.10 8.53
CA THR A 100 0.28 14.41 7.83
C THR A 100 0.54 13.38 6.74
N LEU A 101 1.11 13.86 5.63
CA LEU A 101 1.50 13.01 4.51
C LEU A 101 2.76 12.22 4.89
N LEU A 102 2.74 10.90 4.70
CA LEU A 102 3.92 10.05 4.95
C LEU A 102 4.95 10.16 3.82
N LEU A 103 4.48 10.34 2.58
CA LEU A 103 5.31 10.65 1.42
C LEU A 103 4.67 11.81 0.66
N SER A 104 5.48 12.70 0.09
CA SER A 104 5.03 13.98 -0.47
C SER A 104 4.07 13.86 -1.66
N HIS A 105 4.09 12.72 -2.36
CA HIS A 105 3.23 12.43 -3.51
C HIS A 105 1.98 11.60 -3.17
N LEU A 106 1.73 11.35 -1.89
CA LEU A 106 0.62 10.54 -1.37
C LEU A 106 -0.31 11.42 -0.51
N PRO A 107 -1.59 11.04 -0.27
CA PRO A 107 -2.27 9.86 -0.79
C PRO A 107 -2.81 10.02 -2.22
N THR A 108 -3.15 8.89 -2.84
CA THR A 108 -3.82 8.82 -4.16
C THR A 108 -5.32 8.51 -4.01
N ALA A 109 -6.12 8.81 -5.04
CA ALA A 109 -7.55 8.48 -5.05
C ALA A 109 -7.83 6.97 -4.86
N ARG A 110 -7.00 6.10 -5.46
CA ARG A 110 -7.09 4.64 -5.29
C ARG A 110 -6.90 4.24 -3.83
N ALA A 111 -5.97 4.90 -3.14
CA ALA A 111 -5.72 4.65 -1.72
C ALA A 111 -6.89 5.11 -0.83
N ALA A 112 -7.52 6.23 -1.16
CA ALA A 112 -8.73 6.69 -0.46
C ALA A 112 -9.88 5.68 -0.58
N LEU A 113 -10.09 5.10 -1.77
CA LEU A 113 -11.10 4.05 -1.97
C LEU A 113 -10.77 2.78 -1.16
N GLN A 114 -9.51 2.36 -1.12
CA GLN A 114 -9.10 1.20 -0.33
C GLN A 114 -9.25 1.47 1.17
N TYR A 115 -8.87 2.66 1.65
CA TYR A 115 -9.07 3.07 3.02
C TYR A 115 -10.55 3.02 3.40
N ALA A 116 -11.42 3.66 2.62
CA ALA A 116 -12.87 3.67 2.81
C ALA A 116 -13.47 2.25 2.83
N LYS A 117 -13.02 1.38 1.93
CA LYS A 117 -13.41 -0.05 1.89
C LYS A 117 -13.07 -0.77 3.19
N ILE A 118 -11.92 -0.48 3.80
CA ILE A 118 -11.47 -1.12 5.04
C ILE A 118 -12.17 -0.54 6.26
N THR A 119 -12.31 0.78 6.35
CA THR A 119 -12.89 1.45 7.52
C THR A 119 -14.41 1.42 7.52
N GLY A 120 -15.05 1.14 6.38
CA GLY A 120 -16.49 1.21 6.23
C GLY A 120 -17.02 2.63 6.01
N ASP A 121 -16.13 3.61 5.76
CA ASP A 121 -16.51 4.98 5.36
C ASP A 121 -17.04 4.99 3.92
N VAL A 122 -18.16 4.33 3.70
CA VAL A 122 -18.98 4.53 2.50
C VAL A 122 -19.81 5.79 2.75
N GLY A 123 -19.16 6.96 2.74
CA GLY A 123 -19.78 8.28 2.85
C GLY A 123 -20.95 8.38 3.83
N ALA A 124 -20.70 8.89 5.03
CA ALA A 124 -21.74 9.56 5.82
C ALA A 124 -22.23 10.81 5.06
N ALA A 125 -22.97 10.58 3.96
CA ALA A 125 -23.93 11.48 3.38
C ALA A 125 -25.31 11.08 3.90
N ASP A 126 -25.42 10.90 5.22
CA ASP A 126 -26.67 11.17 5.90
C ASP A 126 -26.65 12.67 6.23
N HIS A 127 -26.76 13.48 5.18
CA HIS A 127 -27.25 14.84 5.36
C HIS A 127 -28.70 14.67 5.77
N GLY A 128 -28.92 14.67 7.08
CA GLY A 128 -30.24 14.85 7.66
C GLY A 128 -30.95 15.96 6.90
N VAL A 129 -31.97 15.56 6.14
CA VAL A 129 -32.97 16.47 5.61
C VAL A 129 -33.87 16.81 6.80
N ASP A 130 -33.31 17.50 7.78
CA ASP A 130 -34.10 18.29 8.70
C ASP A 130 -34.17 19.70 8.12
N ASP A 131 -35.41 20.16 8.02
CA ASP A 131 -35.82 21.55 8.01
C ASP A 131 -35.83 22.29 6.66
N ILE A 132 -36.85 22.00 5.83
CA ILE A 132 -37.50 23.04 5.03
C ILE A 132 -39.03 22.97 5.19
N GLN A 133 -39.49 23.76 6.16
CA GLN A 133 -40.68 24.62 6.11
C GLN A 133 -42.07 23.98 6.20
N GLY A 134 -42.50 23.81 7.46
CA GLY A 134 -43.80 24.36 7.84
C GLY A 134 -43.73 25.89 7.90
N ARG A 135 -44.39 26.58 6.97
CA ARG A 135 -44.95 27.91 7.19
C ARG A 135 -46.33 27.98 6.54
N PRO A 136 -47.29 28.66 7.20
CA PRO A 136 -48.73 28.58 6.92
C PRO A 136 -49.14 29.20 5.59
#